data_AF-A0A286XAJ9-F1
#
_entry.id   AF-A0A286XAJ9-F1
#
_cell.length_a   1.000
_cell.length_b   1.000
_cell.length_c   1.000
_cell.angle_alpha   90.00
_cell.angle_beta   90.00
_cell.angle_gamma   90.00
#
_symmetry.space_group_name_H-M   'P 1'
#
loop_
_entity.id
_entity.type
_entity.pdbx_description
1 polymer ?
#
loop_
_entity_poly.entity_id
_entity_poly.type
_entity_poly.pdbx_seq_one_letter_code
_entity_poly.pdbx_strand_id
1 'polypeptide(L)'
;MPSSVFVISPWLWCTCYLLWGRVSRVLFVFSPVVIIIMLAAHRHVMTKLISSSYYGDGSWKRGDKHDFEAKQAYSSLQTVTLLRTVKPEFEKFSMEVKSSVEKQGLNEDYVNMFVEGFHDAILLYVLALHEVLRAGYSKRDGGKIIQQTWNRTFEGIAGQVSIDANGDRYGDFSVIAMTDAEAGTQEVIGDYFGKEGRFEMRPNVKYPWGPLKLRIDETRIAEHSNSSPCKSSGGLEESAVTGIVVGALLGAGLLMAFYFFRKKYRITIERRNQQEESNVGKHRELREDSIRSHFSVA
;
A
#
# COMPACT_ATOMS: atom_id res chain seq x y z
N MET A 1 -1.91 14.30 -13.78
CA MET A 1 -1.25 14.72 -12.52
C MET A 1 -1.76 13.82 -11.41
N PRO A 2 -0.92 13.38 -10.45
CA PRO A 2 -1.15 12.13 -9.73
C PRO A 2 -2.31 12.29 -8.75
N SER A 3 -3.36 11.50 -8.97
CA SER A 3 -4.43 11.27 -8.01
C SER A 3 -3.81 10.66 -6.75
N SER A 4 -3.80 11.40 -5.65
CA SER A 4 -3.19 10.96 -4.40
C SER A 4 -3.99 9.79 -3.83
N VAL A 5 -3.55 8.55 -4.11
CA VAL A 5 -4.04 7.35 -3.43
C VAL A 5 -3.42 7.34 -2.04
N PHE A 6 -4.23 7.68 -1.04
CA PHE A 6 -3.81 7.59 0.36
C PHE A 6 -3.83 6.13 0.82
N VAL A 7 -2.67 5.48 0.80
CA VAL A 7 -2.43 4.23 1.54
C VAL A 7 -2.08 4.64 2.98
N ILE A 8 -3.03 4.54 3.89
CA ILE A 8 -2.85 5.01 5.27
C ILE A 8 -2.63 3.81 6.20
N SER A 9 -1.52 3.84 6.93
CA SER A 9 -1.16 2.85 7.96
C SER A 9 -2.04 3.00 9.22
N PRO A 10 -2.21 1.94 10.03
CA PRO A 10 -3.14 1.95 11.18
C PRO A 10 -2.86 3.04 12.23
N TRP A 11 -1.63 3.55 12.30
CA TRP A 11 -1.23 4.56 13.29
C TRP A 11 -1.67 5.99 12.93
N LEU A 12 -1.98 6.26 11.66
CA LEU A 12 -2.50 7.56 11.21
C LEU A 12 -4.01 7.74 11.45
N TRP A 13 -4.71 6.67 11.87
CA TRP A 13 -6.16 6.71 12.08
C TRP A 13 -6.56 7.60 13.26
N CYS A 14 -5.80 7.59 14.35
CA CYS A 14 -6.12 8.38 15.55
C CYS A 14 -5.91 9.90 15.36
N THR A 15 -4.97 10.31 14.52
CA THR A 15 -4.66 11.74 14.31
C THR A 15 -5.58 12.40 13.28
N CYS A 16 -6.09 11.67 12.28
CA CYS A 16 -7.02 12.25 11.30
C CYS A 16 -8.44 12.49 11.85
N TYR A 17 -8.92 11.64 12.76
CA TYR A 17 -10.29 11.75 13.30
C TYR A 17 -10.53 13.02 14.13
N LEU A 18 -9.48 13.59 14.72
CA LEU A 18 -9.57 14.76 15.59
C LEU A 18 -9.35 16.10 14.87
N LEU A 19 -8.74 16.11 13.68
CA LEU A 19 -8.25 17.35 13.08
C LEU A 19 -9.01 17.81 11.82
N TRP A 20 -9.59 16.91 11.03
CA TRP A 20 -10.29 17.29 9.80
C TRP A 20 -11.67 16.65 9.75
N GLY A 21 -12.73 17.45 9.97
CA GLY A 21 -14.14 17.06 9.85
C GLY A 21 -14.60 16.65 8.44
N ARG A 22 -13.72 16.09 7.60
CA ARG A 22 -14.06 15.51 6.30
C ARG A 22 -14.16 13.99 6.43
N VAL A 23 -15.39 13.50 6.54
CA VAL A 23 -15.69 12.07 6.44
C VAL A 23 -15.51 11.64 4.98
N SER A 24 -14.41 10.95 4.68
CA SER A 24 -14.27 10.21 3.43
C SER A 24 -15.38 9.16 3.35
N ARG A 25 -16.27 9.27 2.35
CA ARG A 25 -17.41 8.36 2.17
C ARG A 25 -17.05 7.03 1.48
N VAL A 26 -15.87 6.95 0.89
CA VAL A 26 -15.34 5.77 0.22
C VAL A 26 -13.94 5.50 0.76
N LEU A 27 -13.70 4.26 1.19
CA LEU A 27 -12.40 3.82 1.69
C LEU A 27 -11.91 2.61 0.88
N PHE A 28 -10.69 2.69 0.36
CA PHE A 28 -10.01 1.56 -0.27
C PHE A 28 -9.11 0.87 0.74
N VAL A 29 -9.22 -0.45 0.87
CA VAL A 29 -8.46 -1.25 1.83
C VAL A 29 -7.75 -2.39 1.09
N PHE A 30 -6.43 -2.47 1.29
CA PHE A 30 -5.58 -3.53 0.76
C PHE A 30 -4.87 -4.21 1.92
N SER A 31 -5.55 -5.11 2.62
CA SER A 31 -5.03 -5.70 3.84
C SER A 31 -5.70 -7.02 4.20
N PRO A 32 -4.98 -7.99 4.80
CA PRO A 32 -5.61 -9.21 5.30
C PRO A 32 -6.51 -8.98 6.53
N VAL A 33 -6.45 -7.80 7.15
CA VAL A 33 -7.27 -7.46 8.33
C VAL A 33 -8.58 -6.74 7.96
N VAL A 34 -9.09 -6.92 6.74
CA VAL A 34 -10.35 -6.29 6.26
C VAL A 34 -11.50 -6.55 7.23
N ILE A 35 -11.67 -7.76 7.77
CA ILE A 35 -12.75 -8.06 8.74
C ILE A 35 -12.68 -7.16 9.98
N ILE A 36 -11.48 -6.94 10.52
CA ILE A 36 -11.29 -6.12 11.72
C ILE A 36 -11.66 -4.66 11.41
N ILE A 37 -11.22 -4.17 10.25
CA ILE A 37 -11.54 -2.82 9.77
C ILE A 37 -13.05 -2.69 9.54
N MET A 38 -13.70 -3.71 8.96
CA MET A 38 -15.15 -3.73 8.71
C MET A 38 -15.95 -3.70 10.00
N LEU A 39 -15.57 -4.50 11.00
CA LEU A 39 -16.24 -4.50 12.31
C LEU A 39 -16.08 -3.16 13.03
N ALA A 40 -14.89 -2.54 12.97
CA ALA A 40 -14.68 -1.20 13.52
C ALA A 40 -15.49 -0.14 12.75
N ALA A 41 -15.50 -0.21 11.43
CA ALA A 41 -16.23 0.69 10.54
C ALA A 41 -17.75 0.62 10.75
N HIS A 42 -18.29 -0.59 10.97
CA HIS A 42 -19.71 -0.83 11.26
C HIS A 42 -20.14 -0.15 12.55
N ARG A 43 -19.30 -0.23 13.60
CA ARG A 43 -19.53 0.45 14.89
C ARG A 43 -19.51 1.98 14.77
N HIS A 44 -18.85 2.52 13.73
CA HIS A 44 -18.74 3.96 13.46
C HIS A 44 -19.59 4.44 12.26
N VAL A 45 -20.50 3.60 11.75
CA VAL A 45 -21.46 3.95 10.67
C VAL A 45 -20.76 4.48 9.39
N MET A 46 -19.62 3.88 9.03
CA MET A 46 -18.97 4.16 7.74
C MET A 46 -19.73 3.46 6.60
N THR A 47 -19.80 4.12 5.44
CA THR A 47 -20.85 3.83 4.44
C THR A 47 -20.40 3.01 3.23
N LYS A 48 -19.11 2.96 2.88
CA LYS A 48 -18.65 2.17 1.72
C LYS A 48 -17.16 1.84 1.78
N LEU A 49 -16.84 0.54 1.76
CA LEU A 49 -15.46 0.04 1.68
C LEU A 49 -15.23 -0.74 0.38
N ILE A 50 -14.04 -0.61 -0.19
CA ILE A 50 -13.59 -1.36 -1.36
C ILE A 50 -12.35 -2.16 -0.97
N SER A 51 -12.42 -3.49 -1.07
CA SER A 51 -11.31 -4.40 -0.77
C SER A 51 -10.82 -5.12 -2.02
N SER A 52 -9.57 -5.58 -2.03
CA SER A 52 -9.06 -6.49 -3.07
C SER A 52 -9.18 -7.94 -2.61
N SER A 53 -9.62 -8.82 -3.52
CA SER A 53 -9.67 -10.27 -3.26
C SER A 53 -8.29 -10.89 -3.05
N TYR A 54 -7.22 -10.18 -3.44
CA TYR A 54 -5.84 -10.62 -3.22
C TYR A 54 -5.49 -10.81 -1.74
N TYR A 55 -6.19 -10.07 -0.85
CA TYR A 55 -5.95 -10.10 0.59
C TYR A 55 -7.09 -10.79 1.38
N GLY A 56 -8.06 -11.39 0.70
CA GLY A 56 -9.15 -12.15 1.32
C GLY A 56 -10.23 -12.51 0.31
N ASP A 57 -10.84 -13.69 0.44
CA ASP A 57 -11.91 -14.21 -0.42
C ASP A 57 -13.23 -13.41 -0.38
N GLY A 58 -13.30 -12.37 0.46
CA GLY A 58 -14.51 -11.58 0.67
C GLY A 58 -15.53 -12.28 1.57
N SER A 59 -15.19 -13.41 2.19
CA SER A 59 -16.07 -14.12 3.11
C SER A 59 -16.20 -13.37 4.44
N TRP A 60 -17.43 -13.21 4.90
CA TRP A 60 -17.75 -12.66 6.22
C TRP A 60 -17.84 -13.74 7.32
N LYS A 61 -17.94 -15.02 6.93
CA LYS A 61 -18.24 -16.12 7.83
C LYS A 61 -16.96 -16.78 8.33
N ARG A 62 -16.73 -16.77 9.65
CA ARG A 62 -15.60 -17.42 10.32
C ARG A 62 -16.00 -18.50 11.31
N GLY A 63 -17.30 -18.66 11.57
CA GLY A 63 -17.81 -19.59 12.58
C GLY A 63 -17.59 -19.08 14.01
N ASP A 64 -17.44 -17.76 14.17
CA ASP A 64 -17.26 -17.13 15.48
C ASP A 64 -18.50 -16.34 15.90
N LYS A 65 -18.46 -15.79 17.12
CA LYS A 65 -19.58 -15.01 17.70
C LYS A 65 -19.87 -13.69 16.97
N HIS A 66 -18.98 -13.24 16.10
CA HIS A 66 -19.07 -11.99 15.36
C HIS A 66 -19.63 -12.18 13.95
N ASP A 67 -19.87 -13.41 13.48
CA ASP A 67 -20.39 -13.70 12.13
C ASP A 67 -21.64 -12.87 11.78
N PHE A 68 -22.56 -12.68 12.72
CA PHE A 68 -23.76 -11.87 12.49
C PHE A 68 -23.44 -10.37 12.31
N GLU A 69 -22.56 -9.82 13.15
CA GLU A 69 -22.08 -8.43 13.06
C GLU A 69 -21.26 -8.23 11.77
N ALA A 70 -20.43 -9.21 11.41
CA ALA A 70 -19.61 -9.22 10.21
C ALA A 70 -20.47 -9.25 8.94
N LYS A 71 -21.51 -10.11 8.88
CA LYS A 71 -22.46 -10.15 7.76
C LYS A 71 -23.10 -8.78 7.52
N GLN A 72 -23.56 -8.14 8.59
CA GLN A 72 -24.17 -6.82 8.50
C GLN A 72 -23.17 -5.76 8.01
N ALA A 73 -21.95 -5.76 8.53
CA ALA A 73 -20.88 -4.86 8.09
C ALA A 73 -20.56 -5.04 6.59
N TYR A 74 -20.46 -6.30 6.16
CA TYR A 74 -20.12 -6.69 4.79
C TYR A 74 -21.16 -6.31 3.74
N SER A 75 -22.38 -5.95 4.15
CA SER A 75 -23.36 -5.36 3.23
C SER A 75 -22.79 -4.13 2.51
N SER A 76 -21.97 -3.32 3.20
CA SER A 76 -21.29 -2.10 2.69
C SER A 76 -19.97 -2.32 1.98
N LEU A 77 -19.48 -3.57 1.94
CA LEU A 77 -18.22 -3.92 1.31
C LEU A 77 -18.44 -4.24 -0.18
N GLN A 78 -17.57 -3.69 -1.01
CA GLN A 78 -17.40 -4.12 -2.39
C GLN A 78 -16.01 -4.72 -2.55
N THR A 79 -15.92 -5.92 -3.10
CA THR A 79 -14.63 -6.60 -3.32
C THR A 79 -14.29 -6.54 -4.80
N VAL A 80 -13.17 -5.91 -5.13
CA VAL A 80 -12.59 -5.94 -6.47
C VAL A 80 -11.75 -7.20 -6.60
N THR A 81 -12.07 -8.00 -7.60
CA THR A 81 -11.33 -9.20 -7.97
C THR A 81 -11.00 -9.15 -9.46
N LEU A 82 -10.14 -10.05 -9.93
CA LEU A 82 -9.90 -10.18 -11.37
C LEU A 82 -11.13 -10.79 -12.03
N LEU A 83 -11.40 -10.35 -13.26
CA LEU A 83 -12.44 -10.96 -14.07
C LEU A 83 -12.01 -12.38 -14.40
N ARG A 84 -12.67 -13.36 -13.76
CA ARG A 84 -12.52 -14.78 -14.07
C ARG A 84 -13.73 -15.23 -14.87
N THR A 85 -13.49 -15.75 -16.07
CA THR A 85 -14.57 -16.39 -16.83
C THR A 85 -14.80 -17.80 -16.28
N VAL A 86 -16.06 -18.15 -16.03
CA VAL A 86 -16.45 -19.49 -15.57
C VAL A 86 -16.42 -20.41 -16.79
N LYS A 87 -15.24 -20.94 -17.07
CA LYS A 87 -14.99 -21.85 -18.19
C LYS A 87 -14.80 -23.28 -17.66
N PRO A 88 -15.39 -24.30 -18.30
CA PRO A 88 -15.14 -25.70 -17.93
C PRO A 88 -13.65 -26.06 -17.97
N GLU A 89 -12.90 -25.46 -18.88
CA GLU A 89 -11.44 -25.64 -19.00
C GLU A 89 -10.71 -25.13 -17.75
N PHE A 90 -11.15 -23.99 -17.21
CA PHE A 90 -10.58 -23.41 -16.00
C PHE A 90 -10.84 -24.27 -14.76
N GLU A 91 -12.04 -24.85 -14.64
CA GLU A 91 -12.37 -25.78 -13.55
C GLU A 91 -11.49 -27.02 -13.60
N LYS A 92 -11.32 -27.60 -14.79
CA LYS A 92 -10.42 -28.74 -15.00
C LYS A 92 -8.97 -28.40 -14.62
N PHE A 93 -8.45 -27.27 -15.10
CA PHE A 93 -7.13 -26.78 -14.73
C PHE A 93 -6.98 -26.60 -13.22
N SER A 94 -7.98 -26.01 -12.56
CA SER A 94 -7.98 -25.78 -11.12
C SER A 94 -7.91 -27.09 -10.34
N MET A 95 -8.67 -28.11 -10.77
CA MET A 95 -8.62 -29.45 -10.18
C MET A 95 -7.27 -30.14 -10.38
N GLU A 96 -6.66 -30.02 -11.56
CA GLU A 96 -5.35 -30.60 -11.87
C GLU A 96 -4.22 -29.96 -11.06
N VAL A 97 -4.23 -28.63 -10.94
CA VAL A 97 -3.29 -27.88 -10.09
C VAL A 97 -3.45 -28.30 -8.63
N LYS A 98 -4.68 -28.31 -8.12
CA LYS A 98 -4.97 -28.71 -6.73
C LYS A 98 -4.48 -30.12 -6.44
N SER A 99 -4.81 -31.09 -7.29
CA SER A 99 -4.35 -32.48 -7.13
C SER A 99 -2.82 -32.60 -7.16
N SER A 100 -2.14 -31.78 -7.97
CA SER A 100 -0.68 -31.79 -8.05
C SER A 100 -0.01 -31.21 -6.80
N VAL A 101 -0.59 -30.15 -6.23
CA VAL A 101 -0.13 -29.49 -4.99
C VAL A 101 -0.39 -30.38 -3.77
N GLU A 102 -1.55 -31.03 -3.70
CA GLU A 102 -1.90 -31.99 -2.64
C GLU A 102 -0.92 -33.17 -2.60
N LYS A 103 -0.51 -33.70 -3.77
CA LYS A 103 0.52 -34.75 -3.86
C LYS A 103 1.87 -34.32 -3.31
N GLN A 104 2.16 -33.02 -3.29
CA GLN A 104 3.38 -32.46 -2.70
C GLN A 104 3.23 -32.18 -1.19
N GLY A 105 2.08 -32.49 -0.60
CA GLY A 105 1.81 -32.32 0.83
C GLY A 105 1.42 -30.89 1.24
N LEU A 106 1.03 -30.06 0.27
CA LEU A 106 0.56 -28.68 0.50
C LEU A 106 -0.97 -28.67 0.45
N ASN A 107 -1.63 -28.18 1.50
CA ASN A 107 -3.09 -28.19 1.67
C ASN A 107 -3.73 -26.79 1.56
N GLU A 108 -3.20 -25.95 0.68
CA GLU A 108 -3.72 -24.59 0.47
C GLU A 108 -4.46 -24.48 -0.87
N ASP A 109 -5.48 -23.63 -0.91
CA ASP A 109 -6.24 -23.34 -2.13
C ASP A 109 -5.38 -22.48 -3.06
N TYR A 110 -4.66 -23.15 -3.97
CA TYR A 110 -3.47 -22.59 -4.63
C TYR A 110 -3.74 -21.83 -5.94
N VAL A 111 -4.98 -21.83 -6.46
CA VAL A 111 -5.28 -21.28 -7.79
C VAL A 111 -5.48 -19.76 -7.73
N ASN A 112 -4.37 -19.04 -7.56
CA ASN A 112 -4.30 -17.58 -7.60
C ASN A 112 -3.97 -17.07 -9.03
N MET A 113 -4.12 -15.77 -9.27
CA MET A 113 -3.76 -15.05 -10.50
C MET A 113 -2.38 -15.42 -11.03
N PHE A 114 -1.40 -15.66 -10.15
CA PHE A 114 -0.04 -16.00 -10.58
C PHE A 114 0.00 -17.35 -11.30
N VAL A 115 -0.72 -18.35 -10.80
CA VAL A 115 -0.74 -19.70 -11.39
C VAL A 115 -1.39 -19.67 -12.77
N GLU A 116 -2.50 -18.93 -12.89
CA GLU A 116 -3.15 -18.62 -14.17
C GLU A 116 -2.21 -17.86 -15.11
N GLY A 117 -1.58 -16.79 -14.62
CA GLY A 117 -0.69 -15.94 -15.39
C GLY A 117 0.53 -16.67 -15.94
N PHE A 118 1.13 -17.59 -15.17
CA PHE A 118 2.25 -18.39 -15.66
C PHE A 118 1.82 -19.44 -16.69
N HIS A 119 0.64 -20.05 -16.52
CA HIS A 119 0.08 -20.92 -17.55
C HIS A 119 -0.07 -20.16 -18.88
N ASP A 120 -0.69 -18.97 -18.83
CA ASP A 120 -0.95 -18.16 -20.01
C ASP A 120 0.34 -17.56 -20.60
N ALA A 121 1.36 -17.31 -19.79
CA ALA A 121 2.68 -16.86 -20.26
C ALA A 121 3.36 -17.90 -21.15
N ILE A 122 3.20 -19.19 -20.85
CA ILE A 122 3.73 -20.27 -21.71
C ILE A 122 2.98 -20.31 -23.04
N LEU A 123 1.65 -20.19 -23.02
CA LEU A 123 0.85 -20.11 -24.25
C LEU A 123 1.28 -18.93 -25.12
N LEU A 124 1.41 -17.75 -24.52
CA LEU A 124 1.88 -16.53 -25.18
C LEU A 124 3.27 -16.72 -25.81
N TYR A 125 4.20 -17.32 -25.06
CA TYR A 125 5.54 -17.62 -25.56
C TYR A 125 5.52 -18.57 -26.75
N VAL A 126 4.73 -19.64 -26.71
CA VAL A 126 4.62 -20.62 -27.80
C VAL A 126 4.04 -19.96 -29.06
N LEU A 127 3.00 -19.14 -28.91
CA LEU A 127 2.42 -18.38 -30.02
C LEU A 127 3.43 -17.43 -30.66
N ALA A 128 4.14 -16.65 -29.84
CA ALA A 128 5.18 -15.74 -30.32
C ALA A 128 6.34 -16.49 -31.00
N LEU A 129 6.82 -17.58 -30.39
CA LEU A 129 7.89 -18.39 -30.94
C LEU A 129 7.50 -19.02 -32.29
N HIS A 130 6.26 -19.49 -32.42
CA HIS A 130 5.76 -20.04 -33.68
C HIS A 130 5.84 -19.02 -34.82
N GLU A 131 5.43 -17.78 -34.57
CA GLU A 131 5.49 -16.70 -35.56
C GLU A 131 6.93 -16.30 -35.91
N VAL A 132 7.82 -16.25 -34.92
CA VAL A 132 9.26 -15.98 -35.10
C VAL A 132 9.92 -17.06 -35.95
N LEU A 133 9.66 -18.34 -35.68
CA LEU A 133 10.20 -19.45 -36.47
C LEU A 133 9.69 -19.43 -37.92
N ARG A 134 8.40 -19.11 -38.13
CA ARG A 134 7.82 -18.99 -39.47
C ARG A 134 8.44 -17.85 -40.29
N ALA A 135 8.92 -16.80 -39.61
CA ALA A 135 9.64 -15.70 -40.23
C ALA A 135 11.14 -15.99 -40.48
N GLY A 136 11.61 -17.22 -40.22
CA GLY A 136 12.99 -17.64 -40.47
C GLY A 136 13.99 -17.30 -39.37
N TYR A 137 13.52 -16.77 -38.24
CA TYR A 137 14.35 -16.52 -37.05
C TYR A 137 14.43 -17.77 -36.17
N SER A 138 15.26 -17.71 -35.13
CA SER A 138 15.48 -18.80 -34.19
C SER A 138 14.90 -18.49 -32.80
N LYS A 139 14.79 -19.52 -31.95
CA LYS A 139 14.44 -19.35 -30.54
C LYS A 139 15.44 -18.51 -29.72
N ARG A 140 16.61 -18.20 -30.29
CA ARG A 140 17.64 -17.35 -29.65
C ARG A 140 17.37 -15.86 -29.88
N ASP A 141 16.49 -15.51 -30.81
CA ASP A 141 16.14 -14.14 -31.14
C ASP A 141 15.11 -13.56 -30.14
N GLY A 142 15.51 -13.49 -28.87
CA GLY A 142 14.61 -13.12 -27.76
C GLY A 142 13.89 -11.79 -27.97
N GLY A 143 14.56 -10.78 -28.53
CA GLY A 143 13.93 -9.50 -28.86
C GLY A 143 12.80 -9.62 -29.89
N LYS A 144 12.93 -10.52 -30.86
CA LYS A 144 11.87 -10.81 -31.83
C LYS A 144 10.71 -11.56 -31.19
N ILE A 145 11.01 -12.50 -30.29
CA ILE A 145 9.98 -13.22 -29.52
C ILE A 145 9.16 -12.24 -28.68
N ILE A 146 9.82 -11.39 -27.89
CA ILE A 146 9.14 -10.38 -27.06
C ILE A 146 8.34 -9.39 -27.93
N GLN A 147 8.89 -8.97 -29.07
CA GLN A 147 8.13 -8.11 -29.99
C GLN A 147 6.82 -8.79 -30.46
N GLN A 148 6.83 -10.10 -30.69
CA GLN A 148 5.64 -10.86 -31.05
C GLN A 148 4.72 -11.17 -29.85
N THR A 149 5.12 -10.91 -28.61
CA THR A 149 4.21 -11.04 -27.46
C THR A 149 3.39 -9.77 -27.19
N TRP A 150 3.82 -8.61 -27.71
CA TRP A 150 3.17 -7.32 -27.47
C TRP A 150 1.99 -7.06 -28.42
N ASN A 151 1.09 -6.17 -28.01
CA ASN A 151 -0.07 -5.71 -28.79
C ASN A 151 -0.90 -6.85 -29.41
N ARG A 152 -1.19 -7.88 -28.60
CA ARG A 152 -1.94 -9.05 -29.07
C ARG A 152 -2.96 -9.50 -28.05
N THR A 153 -3.96 -10.20 -28.56
CA THR A 153 -4.99 -10.82 -27.76
C THR A 153 -4.99 -12.32 -28.06
N PHE A 154 -5.04 -13.15 -27.03
CA PHE A 154 -5.11 -14.61 -27.15
C PHE A 154 -6.06 -15.18 -26.10
N GLU A 155 -6.40 -16.45 -26.25
CA GLU A 155 -7.27 -17.16 -25.32
C GLU A 155 -6.41 -17.85 -24.24
N GLY A 156 -6.55 -17.41 -22.99
CA GLY A 156 -5.92 -18.00 -21.81
C GLY A 156 -6.84 -18.99 -21.11
N ILE A 157 -6.37 -19.58 -20.01
CA ILE A 157 -7.12 -20.62 -19.29
C ILE A 157 -8.37 -20.09 -18.60
N ALA A 158 -8.34 -18.83 -18.13
CA ALA A 158 -9.45 -18.19 -17.42
C ALA A 158 -10.18 -17.15 -18.27
N GLY A 159 -9.94 -17.13 -19.58
CA GLY A 159 -10.56 -16.19 -20.51
C GLY A 159 -9.56 -15.49 -21.43
N GLN A 160 -10.05 -14.47 -22.13
CA GLN A 160 -9.24 -13.70 -23.07
C GLN A 160 -8.16 -12.90 -22.34
N VAL A 161 -6.94 -12.92 -22.87
CA VAL A 161 -5.79 -12.16 -22.37
C VAL A 161 -5.34 -11.20 -23.45
N SER A 162 -5.29 -9.92 -23.12
CA SER A 162 -4.80 -8.86 -24.01
C SER A 162 -3.53 -8.23 -23.47
N ILE A 163 -2.49 -8.17 -24.28
CA ILE A 163 -1.22 -7.49 -24.01
C ILE A 163 -1.20 -6.20 -24.82
N ASP A 164 -0.88 -5.09 -24.16
CA ASP A 164 -0.80 -3.78 -24.79
C ASP A 164 0.49 -3.60 -25.62
N ALA A 165 0.65 -2.42 -26.23
CA ALA A 165 1.82 -2.11 -27.03
C ALA A 165 3.12 -1.92 -26.22
N ASN A 166 3.02 -1.77 -24.90
CA ASN A 166 4.16 -1.70 -23.97
C ASN A 166 4.58 -3.09 -23.44
N GLY A 167 3.79 -4.12 -23.74
CA GLY A 167 4.03 -5.48 -23.25
C GLY A 167 3.36 -5.80 -21.92
N ASP A 168 2.47 -4.94 -21.44
CA ASP A 168 1.74 -5.13 -20.19
C ASP A 168 0.35 -5.72 -20.45
N ARG A 169 -0.11 -6.61 -19.56
CA ARG A 169 -1.47 -7.19 -19.65
C ARG A 169 -2.51 -6.14 -19.25
N TYR A 170 -3.55 -5.98 -20.09
CA TYR A 170 -4.75 -5.26 -19.69
C TYR A 170 -5.43 -6.00 -18.52
N GLY A 171 -5.67 -5.28 -17.42
CA GLY A 171 -6.32 -5.83 -16.24
C GLY A 171 -7.84 -5.74 -16.36
N ASP A 172 -8.49 -6.90 -16.51
CA ASP A 172 -9.93 -7.01 -16.42
C ASP A 172 -10.33 -7.36 -14.97
N PHE A 173 -11.32 -6.66 -14.44
CA PHE A 173 -11.72 -6.77 -13.04
C PHE A 173 -13.22 -6.98 -12.90
N SER A 174 -13.63 -7.64 -11.83
CA SER A 174 -15.02 -7.77 -11.41
C SER A 174 -15.20 -7.14 -10.03
N VAL A 175 -16.37 -6.54 -9.80
CA VAL A 175 -16.77 -6.04 -8.48
C VAL A 175 -17.81 -6.99 -7.92
N ILE A 176 -17.53 -7.54 -6.75
CA ILE A 176 -18.44 -8.37 -5.97
C ILE A 176 -19.05 -7.51 -4.87
N ALA A 177 -20.35 -7.65 -4.63
CA ALA A 177 -21.03 -7.03 -3.49
C ALA A 177 -22.12 -7.96 -2.95
N MET A 178 -22.57 -7.69 -1.72
CA MET A 178 -23.67 -8.45 -1.10
C MET A 178 -25.01 -8.05 -1.72
N THR A 179 -25.68 -8.97 -2.41
CA THR A 179 -26.97 -8.71 -3.10
C THR A 179 -28.17 -9.12 -2.25
N ASP A 180 -27.97 -10.03 -1.29
CA ASP A 180 -28.93 -10.41 -0.27
C ASP A 180 -28.30 -10.28 1.13
N ALA A 181 -28.73 -9.26 1.89
CA ALA A 181 -28.20 -9.00 3.23
C ALA A 181 -28.74 -9.98 4.30
N GLU A 182 -29.89 -10.61 4.06
CA GLU A 182 -30.47 -11.60 4.97
C GLU A 182 -29.71 -12.92 4.86
N ALA A 183 -29.51 -13.40 3.64
CA ALA A 183 -28.71 -14.60 3.37
C ALA A 183 -27.20 -14.34 3.52
N GLY A 184 -26.75 -13.11 3.28
CA GLY A 184 -25.33 -12.76 3.17
C GLY A 184 -24.71 -13.16 1.82
N THR A 185 -25.53 -13.36 0.80
CA THR A 185 -25.12 -13.80 -0.54
C THR A 185 -24.36 -12.68 -1.26
N GLN A 186 -23.20 -13.02 -1.81
CA GLN A 186 -22.35 -12.12 -2.58
C GLN A 186 -22.32 -12.53 -4.04
N GLU A 187 -22.48 -11.57 -4.94
CA GLU A 187 -22.49 -11.79 -6.39
C GLU A 187 -21.68 -10.72 -7.10
N VAL A 188 -21.21 -11.04 -8.31
CA VAL A 188 -20.56 -10.06 -9.18
C VAL A 188 -21.61 -9.07 -9.69
N ILE A 189 -21.43 -7.78 -9.38
CA ILE A 189 -22.38 -6.71 -9.73
C ILE A 189 -21.98 -5.95 -11.00
N GLY A 190 -20.73 -6.05 -11.44
CA GLY A 190 -20.22 -5.34 -12.61
C GLY A 190 -18.77 -5.73 -12.93
N ASP A 191 -18.39 -5.49 -14.17
CA ASP A 191 -17.11 -5.86 -14.75
C ASP A 191 -16.44 -4.64 -15.39
N TYR A 192 -15.13 -4.51 -15.24
CA TYR A 192 -14.28 -3.53 -15.91
C TYR A 192 -13.43 -4.25 -16.95
N PHE A 193 -13.53 -3.80 -18.19
CA PHE A 193 -12.72 -4.30 -19.30
C PHE A 193 -11.56 -3.33 -19.55
N GLY A 194 -10.34 -3.79 -19.26
CA GLY A 194 -9.15 -2.96 -19.25
C GLY A 194 -8.75 -2.43 -20.62
N LYS A 195 -8.98 -3.23 -21.68
CA LYS A 195 -8.66 -2.86 -23.06
C LYS A 195 -9.59 -1.76 -23.59
N GLU A 196 -10.87 -1.86 -23.28
CA GLU A 196 -11.90 -0.88 -23.68
C GLU A 196 -11.95 0.32 -22.75
N GLY A 197 -11.42 0.20 -21.52
CA GLY A 197 -11.50 1.23 -20.49
C GLY A 197 -12.93 1.48 -20.01
N ARG A 198 -13.79 0.45 -20.05
CA ARG A 198 -15.22 0.57 -19.73
C ARG A 198 -15.60 -0.29 -18.54
N PHE A 199 -16.40 0.30 -17.66
CA PHE A 199 -17.05 -0.40 -16.57
C PHE A 199 -18.52 -0.63 -16.92
N GLU A 200 -18.95 -1.88 -16.86
CA GLU A 200 -20.30 -2.32 -17.21
C GLU A 200 -20.95 -3.03 -16.02
N MET A 201 -22.12 -2.54 -15.63
CA MET A 201 -22.91 -3.14 -14.56
C MET A 201 -23.69 -4.34 -15.10
N ARG A 202 -23.73 -5.46 -14.37
CA ARG A 202 -24.41 -6.68 -14.83
C ARG A 202 -25.93 -6.51 -14.79
N PRO A 203 -26.66 -6.77 -15.89
CA PRO A 203 -28.07 -6.40 -16.05
C PRO A 203 -29.07 -7.13 -15.13
N ASN A 204 -28.68 -8.26 -14.54
CA ASN A 204 -29.59 -9.15 -13.78
C ASN A 204 -29.32 -9.16 -12.26
N VAL A 205 -28.62 -8.17 -11.73
CA VAL A 205 -28.19 -8.18 -10.33
C VAL A 205 -28.99 -7.17 -9.51
N LYS A 206 -29.60 -7.62 -8.42
CA LYS A 206 -30.29 -6.74 -7.47
C LYS A 206 -29.27 -5.93 -6.70
N TYR A 207 -29.16 -4.65 -6.99
CA TYR A 207 -28.23 -3.78 -6.26
C TYR A 207 -28.74 -3.51 -4.85
N PRO A 208 -27.94 -3.79 -3.80
CA PRO A 208 -28.34 -3.57 -2.41
C PRO A 208 -28.65 -2.09 -2.09
N TRP A 209 -28.19 -1.16 -2.93
CA TRP A 209 -28.37 0.29 -2.76
C TRP A 209 -29.57 0.85 -3.56
N GLY A 210 -30.19 0.04 -4.40
CA GLY A 210 -31.13 0.49 -5.43
C GLY A 210 -30.47 1.29 -6.57
N PRO A 211 -31.12 1.42 -7.74
CA PRO A 211 -30.58 2.12 -8.90
C PRO A 211 -30.36 3.63 -8.68
N LEU A 212 -31.00 4.23 -7.66
CA LEU A 212 -31.06 5.67 -7.45
C LEU A 212 -29.96 6.24 -6.52
N LYS A 213 -29.23 5.40 -5.77
CA LYS A 213 -28.29 5.83 -4.72
C LYS A 213 -26.82 5.86 -5.13
N LEU A 214 -26.54 5.41 -6.37
CA LEU A 214 -25.21 5.50 -7.00
C LEU A 214 -25.01 6.82 -7.76
N ARG A 215 -25.80 7.86 -7.47
CA ARG A 215 -25.40 9.24 -7.74
C ARG A 215 -24.24 9.60 -6.82
N ILE A 216 -23.03 9.20 -7.22
CA ILE A 216 -21.88 10.05 -6.92
C ILE A 216 -22.18 11.36 -7.65
N ASP A 217 -22.20 12.45 -6.89
CA ASP A 217 -22.62 13.78 -7.31
C ASP A 217 -21.85 14.27 -8.55
N GLU A 218 -22.35 13.92 -9.75
CA GLU A 218 -21.77 14.28 -11.06
C GLU A 218 -21.69 15.81 -11.25
N THR A 219 -22.46 16.58 -10.47
CA THR A 219 -22.44 18.05 -10.51
C THR A 219 -21.07 18.63 -10.15
N ARG A 220 -20.21 17.89 -9.42
CA ARG A 220 -18.85 18.35 -9.06
C ARG A 220 -17.76 17.97 -10.07
N ILE A 221 -18.04 17.05 -10.99
CA ILE A 221 -17.08 16.69 -12.06
C ILE A 221 -17.09 17.77 -13.14
N ALA A 222 -18.25 18.40 -13.39
CA ALA A 222 -18.39 19.49 -14.36
C ALA A 222 -17.79 20.84 -13.90
N GLU A 223 -17.71 21.10 -12.59
CA GLU A 223 -17.07 22.33 -12.08
C GLU A 223 -15.53 22.29 -12.20
N HIS A 224 -14.91 21.11 -12.31
CA HIS A 224 -13.46 20.96 -12.36
C HIS A 224 -12.83 21.25 -13.73
N SER A 225 -13.61 21.49 -14.79
CA SER A 225 -13.06 21.80 -16.11
C SER A 225 -12.96 23.30 -16.42
N ASN A 226 -13.63 24.18 -15.66
CA ASN A 226 -13.75 25.60 -16.03
C ASN A 226 -13.47 26.63 -14.93
N SER A 227 -12.89 26.24 -13.79
CA SER A 227 -12.38 27.21 -12.80
C SER A 227 -10.88 27.07 -12.60
N SER A 228 -10.19 28.20 -12.78
CA SER A 228 -8.80 28.50 -12.44
C SER A 228 -8.26 27.76 -11.21
N PRO A 229 -6.94 27.49 -11.13
CA PRO A 229 -6.33 26.74 -10.04
C PRO A 229 -6.81 27.24 -8.68
N CYS A 230 -7.41 26.33 -7.91
CA CYS A 230 -7.95 26.59 -6.58
C CYS A 230 -6.99 27.49 -5.79
N LYS A 231 -7.43 28.73 -5.52
CA LYS A 231 -6.83 29.54 -4.46
C LYS A 231 -6.92 28.72 -3.18
N SER A 232 -5.77 28.30 -2.69
CA SER A 232 -5.59 27.72 -1.36
C SER A 232 -6.07 28.75 -0.34
N SER A 233 -7.31 28.64 0.10
CA SER A 233 -7.86 29.43 1.18
C SER A 233 -7.92 28.55 2.42
N GLY A 234 -6.99 28.79 3.35
CA GLY A 234 -7.28 28.67 4.79
C GLY A 234 -6.89 27.38 5.53
N GLY A 235 -5.87 26.63 5.10
CA GLY A 235 -5.37 25.48 5.86
C GLY A 235 -3.92 25.59 6.35
N LEU A 236 -3.22 26.68 6.03
CA LEU A 236 -1.79 26.82 6.32
C LEU A 236 -1.49 27.35 7.73
N GLU A 237 -2.38 28.13 8.34
CA GLU A 237 -2.10 28.79 9.62
C GLU A 237 -2.03 27.81 10.80
N GLU A 238 -2.96 26.85 10.91
CA GLU A 238 -2.96 25.94 12.06
C GLU A 238 -1.87 24.85 12.00
N SER A 239 -1.48 24.43 10.79
CA SER A 239 -0.39 23.46 10.62
C SER A 239 1.00 24.10 10.80
N ALA A 240 1.15 25.36 10.39
CA ALA A 240 2.40 26.10 10.60
C ALA A 240 2.64 26.41 12.08
N VAL A 241 1.62 26.85 12.82
CA VAL A 241 1.72 27.17 14.25
C VAL A 241 2.15 25.94 15.06
N THR A 242 1.55 24.78 14.80
CA THR A 242 1.91 23.54 15.51
C THR A 242 3.36 23.12 15.21
N GLY A 243 3.79 23.23 13.94
CA GLY A 243 5.18 22.96 13.55
C GLY A 243 6.19 23.90 14.21
N ILE A 244 5.87 25.19 14.33
CA ILE A 244 6.71 26.19 15.00
C ILE A 244 6.83 25.88 16.50
N VAL A 245 5.73 25.54 17.17
CA VAL A 245 5.75 25.24 18.61
C VAL A 245 6.60 24.00 18.91
N VAL A 246 6.41 22.91 18.15
CA VAL A 246 7.19 21.69 18.33
C VAL A 246 8.67 21.92 17.98
N GLY A 247 8.93 22.62 16.88
CA GLY A 247 10.29 22.99 16.46
C GLY A 247 11.00 23.88 17.50
N ALA A 248 10.30 24.83 18.10
CA ALA A 248 10.84 25.70 19.14
C ALA A 248 11.17 24.94 20.42
N LEU A 249 10.31 24.00 20.84
CA LEU A 249 10.56 23.16 22.02
C LEU A 249 11.77 22.23 21.81
N LEU A 250 11.86 21.60 20.65
CA LEU A 250 13.02 20.75 20.30
C LEU A 250 14.31 21.57 20.16
N GLY A 251 14.22 22.75 19.53
CA GLY A 251 15.35 23.67 19.39
C GLY A 251 15.86 24.18 20.74
N ALA A 252 14.96 24.57 21.64
CA ALA A 252 15.30 25.00 23.00
C ALA A 252 15.97 23.87 23.80
N GLY A 253 15.46 22.64 23.66
CA GLY A 253 16.07 21.45 24.27
C GLY A 253 17.50 21.19 23.79
N LEU A 254 17.74 21.30 22.48
CA LEU A 254 19.07 21.15 21.89
C LEU A 254 20.04 22.26 22.32
N LEU A 255 19.58 23.51 22.37
CA LEU A 255 20.39 24.64 22.82
C LEU A 255 20.76 24.53 24.31
N MET A 256 19.81 24.11 25.15
CA MET A 256 20.06 23.81 26.57
C MET A 256 21.09 22.69 26.72
N ALA A 257 20.92 21.57 26.00
CA ALA A 257 21.88 20.47 26.02
C ALA A 257 23.28 20.95 25.58
N PHE A 258 23.37 21.70 24.49
CA PHE A 258 24.63 22.26 23.99
C PHE A 258 25.27 23.23 24.98
N TYR A 259 24.48 24.07 25.65
CA TYR A 259 24.97 24.95 26.71
C TYR A 259 25.55 24.17 27.88
N PHE A 260 24.85 23.12 28.36
CA PHE A 260 25.37 22.26 29.43
C PHE A 260 26.63 21.51 29.01
N PHE A 261 26.69 21.01 27.77
CA PHE A 261 27.91 20.41 27.22
C PHE A 261 29.06 21.42 27.21
N ARG A 262 28.87 22.62 26.66
CA ARG A 262 29.92 23.65 26.64
C ARG A 262 30.36 24.07 28.03
N LYS A 263 29.43 24.24 28.97
CA LYS A 263 29.73 24.58 30.37
C LYS A 263 30.55 23.48 31.03
N LYS A 264 30.16 22.20 30.85
CA LYS A 264 30.90 21.04 31.38
C LYS A 264 32.30 20.93 30.76
N TYR A 265 32.43 21.14 29.45
CA TYR A 265 33.71 21.16 28.74
C TYR A 265 34.61 22.30 29.23
N ARG A 266 34.10 23.52 29.39
CA ARG A 266 34.87 24.67 29.89
C ARG A 266 35.40 24.43 31.31
N ILE A 267 34.54 23.96 32.22
CA ILE A 267 34.94 23.62 33.60
C ILE A 267 36.01 22.51 33.60
N THR A 268 35.89 21.55 32.70
CA THR A 268 36.86 20.45 32.59
C THR A 268 38.22 20.93 32.08
N ILE A 269 38.25 21.88 31.13
CA ILE A 269 39.49 22.49 30.65
C ILE A 269 40.13 23.39 31.71
N GLU A 270 39.37 24.25 32.38
CA GLU A 270 39.89 25.12 33.44
C GLU A 270 40.55 24.30 34.57
N ARG A 271 39.97 23.14 34.94
CA ARG A 271 40.58 22.22 35.91
C ARG A 271 41.89 21.60 35.42
N ARG A 272 41.99 21.25 34.13
CA ARG A 272 43.23 20.68 33.56
C ARG A 272 44.33 21.73 33.50
N ASN A 273 44.03 22.97 33.10
CA ASN A 273 45.01 24.05 33.10
C ASN A 273 45.53 24.36 34.52
N GLN A 274 44.67 24.42 35.53
CA GLN A 274 45.11 24.62 36.92
C GLN A 274 45.99 23.47 37.43
N GLN A 275 45.67 22.22 37.05
CA GLN A 275 46.48 21.05 37.39
C GLN A 275 47.85 21.10 36.69
N GLU A 276 47.90 21.51 35.42
CA GLU A 276 49.15 21.68 34.66
C GLU A 276 50.01 22.81 35.23
N GLU A 277 49.43 23.97 35.54
CA GLU A 277 50.16 25.08 36.19
C GLU A 277 50.70 24.67 37.56
N SER A 278 49.93 23.94 38.37
CA SER A 278 50.38 23.41 39.66
C SER A 278 51.54 22.42 39.50
N ASN A 279 51.48 21.54 38.50
CA ASN A 279 52.56 20.58 38.23
C ASN A 279 53.83 21.26 37.70
N VAL A 280 53.71 22.28 36.84
CA VAL A 280 54.85 23.07 36.36
C VAL A 280 55.51 23.84 37.50
N GLY A 281 54.70 24.42 38.40
CA GLY A 281 55.18 25.09 39.61
C GLY A 281 56.02 24.16 40.50
N LYS A 282 55.50 22.97 40.81
CA LYS A 282 56.23 21.95 41.59
C LYS A 282 57.51 21.49 40.91
N HIS A 283 57.48 21.31 39.59
CA HIS A 283 58.68 20.90 38.84
C HIS A 283 59.79 21.97 38.89
N ARG A 284 59.41 23.25 38.88
CA ARG A 284 60.35 24.36 39.01
C ARG A 284 60.94 24.42 40.41
N GLU A 285 60.13 24.24 41.45
CA GLU A 285 60.56 24.23 42.85
C GLU A 285 61.57 23.09 43.12
N LEU A 286 61.27 21.87 42.66
CA LEU A 286 62.20 20.73 42.76
C LEU A 286 63.52 20.97 42.02
N ARG A 287 63.49 21.69 40.89
CA ARG A 287 64.70 22.05 40.14
C ARG A 287 65.53 23.08 40.89
N GLU A 288 64.90 24.09 41.50
CA GLU A 288 65.59 25.10 42.29
C GLU A 288 66.19 24.51 43.57
N ASP A 289 65.48 23.58 44.23
CA ASP A 289 66.01 22.85 45.39
C ASP A 289 67.19 21.93 45.03
N SER A 290 67.12 21.25 43.87
CA SER A 290 68.24 20.44 43.38
C SER A 290 69.49 21.30 43.12
N ILE A 291 69.32 22.47 42.47
CA ILE A 291 70.43 23.40 42.25
C ILE A 291 71.00 23.90 43.59
N ARG A 292 70.14 24.28 44.54
CA ARG A 292 70.57 24.73 45.88
C ARG A 292 71.35 23.64 46.61
N SER A 293 70.90 22.38 46.54
CA SER A 293 71.58 21.24 47.16
C SER A 293 72.98 20.99 46.58
N HIS A 294 73.17 21.21 45.28
CA HIS A 294 74.46 21.08 44.62
C HIS A 294 75.47 22.17 45.03
N PHE A 295 75.00 23.38 45.35
CA PHE A 295 75.87 24.47 45.83
C PHE A 295 76.20 24.38 47.32
N SER A 296 75.42 23.65 48.13
CA SER A 296 75.71 23.42 49.55
C SER A 296 76.68 22.26 49.82
N VAL A 297 77.14 21.56 48.78
CA VAL A 297 78.08 20.42 48.86
C VAL A 297 79.44 20.75 48.20
N ALA A 298 79.65 21.99 47.78
CA ALA A 298 80.93 22.50 47.23
C ALA A 298 81.63 23.43 48.23
#